data_AF-A0A1H6R027-F1
#
_entry.id   AF-A0A1H6R027-F1
#
_cell.length_a   1.000
_cell.length_b   1.000
_cell.length_c   1.000
_cell.angle_alpha   90.00
_cell.angle_beta   90.00
_cell.angle_gamma   90.00
#
_symmetry.space_group_name_H-M   'P 1'
#
loop_
_entity.id
_entity.type
_entity.pdbx_description
1 polymer ?
#
loop_
_entity_poly.entity_id
_entity_poly.type
_entity_poly.pdbx_seq_one_letter_code
_entity_poly.pdbx_strand_id
1 'polypeptide(L)'
;MFIVESYPVAVCLCVITMICWGSWSNTQKFVSPHWRFELYCWDFVNGMVLAAVLFAFTLGNFGSHGRSFIADIQQSESEHLLSAMLGGIIFNAANILFMASVSFAGISVAFSVGAGLSLILGVIVNFSHSTVGNIFLLLLGVALIVVAILLNASAYRKTFAGST
;
A
#
# COMPACT_ATOMS: atom_id res chain seq x y z
N MET A 1 1.54 -15.89 -17.65
CA MET A 1 1.07 -14.86 -16.70
C MET A 1 -0.41 -14.60 -16.86
N PHE A 2 -1.12 -14.44 -15.74
CA PHE A 2 -2.55 -14.18 -15.69
C PHE A 2 -2.80 -12.72 -16.04
N ILE A 3 -3.57 -12.49 -17.10
CA ILE A 3 -3.93 -11.16 -17.58
C ILE A 3 -5.43 -10.99 -17.36
N VAL A 4 -5.81 -9.88 -16.75
CA VAL A 4 -7.22 -9.56 -16.49
C VAL A 4 -7.81 -8.95 -17.76
N GLU A 5 -8.58 -9.74 -18.51
CA GLU A 5 -9.15 -9.31 -19.79
C GLU A 5 -10.52 -8.63 -19.67
N SER A 6 -11.24 -8.87 -18.57
CA SER A 6 -12.60 -8.36 -18.39
C SER A 6 -12.69 -7.32 -17.28
N TYR A 7 -13.40 -6.22 -17.58
CA TYR A 7 -13.64 -5.13 -16.65
C TYR A 7 -14.32 -5.59 -15.34
N PRO A 8 -15.36 -6.46 -15.34
CA PRO A 8 -15.97 -6.93 -14.11
C PRO A 8 -14.99 -7.70 -13.21
N VAL A 9 -14.14 -8.54 -13.80
CA VAL A 9 -13.11 -9.28 -13.03
C VAL A 9 -12.08 -8.31 -12.44
N ALA A 10 -11.66 -7.29 -13.19
CA ALA A 10 -10.76 -6.25 -12.67
C ALA A 10 -11.36 -5.53 -11.45
N VAL A 11 -12.63 -5.13 -11.53
CA VAL A 11 -13.34 -4.49 -10.41
C VAL A 11 -13.45 -5.44 -9.22
N CYS A 12 -13.82 -6.71 -9.44
CA CYS A 12 -13.87 -7.71 -8.37
C CYS A 12 -12.50 -7.89 -7.67
N LEU A 13 -11.42 -7.98 -8.44
CA LEU A 13 -10.06 -8.09 -7.89
C LEU A 13 -9.64 -6.83 -7.13
N CYS A 14 -10.04 -5.65 -7.58
CA CYS A 14 -9.83 -4.40 -6.83
C CYS A 14 -10.55 -4.45 -5.46
N VAL A 15 -11.81 -4.89 -5.42
CA VAL A 15 -12.55 -5.04 -4.16
C VAL A 15 -11.86 -6.04 -3.23
N ILE A 16 -11.44 -7.20 -3.74
CA ILE A 16 -10.69 -8.20 -2.97
C ILE A 16 -9.40 -7.58 -2.42
N THR A 17 -8.66 -6.84 -3.23
CA THR A 17 -7.42 -6.17 -2.81
C THR A 17 -7.68 -5.16 -1.68
N MET A 18 -8.75 -4.37 -1.78
CA MET A 18 -9.12 -3.42 -0.73
C MET A 18 -9.52 -4.13 0.58
N ILE A 19 -10.21 -5.26 0.51
CA ILE A 19 -10.53 -6.09 1.69
C ILE A 19 -9.24 -6.61 2.32
N CYS A 20 -8.35 -7.20 1.54
CA CYS A 20 -7.07 -7.72 2.04
C CYS A 20 -6.23 -6.62 2.70
N TRP A 21 -6.14 -5.45 2.08
CA TRP A 21 -5.37 -4.32 2.61
C TRP A 21 -5.95 -3.79 3.93
N GLY A 22 -7.27 -3.62 4.02
CA GLY A 22 -7.95 -3.17 5.24
C GLY A 22 -8.01 -4.22 6.35
N SER A 23 -7.86 -5.51 6.04
CA SER A 23 -7.96 -6.60 7.01
C SER A 23 -6.83 -6.57 8.04
N TRP A 24 -5.65 -6.10 7.66
CA TRP A 24 -4.46 -6.11 8.51
C TRP A 24 -4.63 -5.36 9.85
N SER A 25 -5.29 -4.20 9.87
CA SER A 25 -5.53 -3.46 11.12
C SER A 25 -6.53 -4.18 12.03
N ASN A 26 -7.51 -4.88 11.44
CA ASN A 26 -8.50 -5.66 12.16
C ASN A 26 -7.88 -6.91 12.79
N THR A 27 -7.05 -7.63 12.04
CA THR A 27 -6.34 -8.82 12.55
C THR A 27 -5.30 -8.43 13.60
N GLN A 28 -4.63 -7.29 13.46
CA GLN A 28 -3.74 -6.76 14.49
C GLN A 28 -4.50 -6.52 15.80
N LYS A 29 -5.67 -5.88 15.73
CA LYS A 29 -6.51 -5.62 16.91
C LYS A 29 -6.96 -6.92 17.58
N PHE A 30 -7.37 -7.92 16.79
CA PHE A 30 -7.80 -9.22 17.30
C PHE A 30 -6.71 -9.95 18.08
N VAL A 31 -5.47 -9.88 17.59
CA VAL A 31 -4.33 -10.64 18.14
C VAL A 31 -3.55 -9.84 19.21
N SER A 32 -3.72 -8.51 19.25
CA SER A 32 -3.04 -7.59 20.19
C SER A 32 -3.07 -7.96 21.68
N PRO A 33 -4.11 -8.62 22.25
CA PRO A 33 -4.09 -8.96 23.68
C PRO A 33 -3.08 -10.06 24.04
N HIS A 34 -2.64 -10.87 23.06
CA HIS A 34 -1.85 -12.08 23.30
C HIS A 34 -0.54 -12.11 22.50
N TRP A 35 -0.35 -11.21 21.53
CA TRP A 35 0.84 -11.18 20.68
C TRP A 35 1.38 -9.77 20.60
N ARG A 36 2.71 -9.68 20.65
CA ARG A 36 3.40 -8.41 20.51
C ARG A 36 3.26 -7.89 19.08
N PHE A 37 3.11 -6.58 18.96
CA PHE A 37 2.96 -5.91 17.67
C PHE A 37 4.15 -6.16 16.74
N GLU A 38 5.38 -6.18 17.28
CA GLU A 38 6.58 -6.41 16.51
C GLU A 38 6.60 -7.83 15.91
N LEU A 39 6.15 -8.83 16.68
CA LEU A 39 6.04 -10.21 16.20
C LEU A 39 4.94 -10.35 15.15
N TYR A 40 3.80 -9.69 15.35
CA TYR A 40 2.73 -9.63 14.35
C TYR A 40 3.22 -9.06 13.01
N CYS A 41 4.02 -7.99 13.04
CA CYS A 41 4.59 -7.40 11.83
C CYS A 41 5.56 -8.36 11.13
N TRP A 42 6.36 -9.14 11.88
CA TRP A 42 7.20 -10.19 11.31
C TRP A 42 6.37 -11.28 10.63
N ASP A 43 5.34 -11.79 11.30
CA ASP A 43 4.42 -12.80 10.74
C ASP A 43 3.73 -12.28 9.48
N PHE A 44 3.30 -11.02 9.50
CA PHE A 44 2.68 -10.35 8.35
C PHE A 44 3.63 -10.24 7.15
N VAL A 45 4.88 -9.84 7.36
CA VAL A 45 5.88 -9.76 6.29
C VAL A 45 6.19 -11.15 5.72
N ASN A 46 6.34 -12.17 6.56
CA ASN A 46 6.54 -13.53 6.11
C ASN A 46 5.34 -14.05 5.29
N GLY A 47 4.12 -13.75 5.73
CA GLY A 47 2.89 -14.05 4.98
C GLY A 47 2.85 -13.38 3.62
N MET A 48 3.25 -12.10 3.53
CA MET A 48 3.36 -11.36 2.27
C MET A 48 4.40 -11.98 1.32
N VAL A 49 5.57 -12.39 1.82
CA VAL A 49 6.59 -13.07 1.02
C VAL A 49 6.08 -14.42 0.50
N LEU A 50 5.44 -15.21 1.36
CA LEU A 50 4.84 -16.49 0.95
C LEU A 50 3.75 -16.29 -0.10
N ALA A 51 2.85 -15.32 0.08
CA ALA A 51 1.83 -14.99 -0.89
C ALA A 51 2.43 -14.51 -2.23
N ALA A 52 3.47 -13.69 -2.20
CA ALA A 52 4.18 -13.24 -3.38
C ALA A 52 4.81 -14.40 -4.15
N VAL A 53 5.47 -15.33 -3.47
CA VAL A 53 6.04 -16.56 -4.07
C VAL A 53 4.93 -17.42 -4.66
N LEU A 54 3.85 -17.67 -3.92
CA LEU A 54 2.70 -18.44 -4.40
C LEU A 54 2.11 -17.81 -5.65
N PHE A 55 1.87 -16.49 -5.69
CA PHE A 55 1.34 -15.81 -6.86
C PHE A 55 2.32 -15.77 -8.03
N ALA A 56 3.62 -15.60 -7.79
CA ALA A 56 4.63 -15.65 -8.83
C ALA A 56 4.64 -17.03 -9.53
N PHE A 57 4.53 -18.12 -8.77
CA PHE A 57 4.55 -19.47 -9.34
C PHE A 57 3.18 -19.95 -9.85
N THR A 58 2.07 -19.36 -9.41
CA THR A 58 0.72 -19.66 -9.89
C THR A 58 0.29 -18.66 -10.97
N LEU A 59 -0.27 -17.52 -10.58
CA LEU A 59 -0.76 -16.48 -11.48
C LEU A 59 0.33 -15.95 -12.43
N GLY A 60 1.59 -15.91 -12.00
CA GLY A 60 2.72 -15.54 -12.88
C GLY A 60 2.96 -16.52 -14.03
N ASN A 61 2.56 -17.79 -13.87
CA ASN A 61 2.72 -18.83 -14.90
C ASN A 61 1.40 -19.24 -15.56
N PHE A 62 0.25 -18.86 -15.00
CA PHE A 62 -1.06 -19.25 -15.49
C PHE A 62 -1.53 -18.31 -16.62
N GLY A 63 -1.75 -18.81 -17.84
CA GLY A 63 -2.28 -18.03 -18.98
C GLY A 63 -1.51 -18.23 -20.29
N SER A 64 -2.14 -17.93 -21.42
CA SER A 64 -1.62 -18.16 -22.78
C SER A 64 -0.97 -16.94 -23.44
N HIS A 65 -1.34 -15.74 -23.01
CA HIS A 65 -0.98 -14.48 -23.69
C HIS A 65 0.18 -13.70 -23.03
N GLY A 66 0.73 -14.21 -21.92
CA GLY A 66 1.87 -13.61 -21.22
C GLY A 66 3.02 -14.59 -21.03
N ARG A 67 4.22 -14.07 -20.74
CA ARG A 67 5.39 -14.90 -20.42
C ARG A 67 5.24 -15.58 -19.06
N SER A 68 6.01 -16.64 -18.84
CA SER A 68 6.10 -17.30 -17.53
C SER A 68 7.05 -16.52 -16.62
N PHE A 69 6.83 -16.60 -15.31
CA PHE A 69 7.64 -15.89 -14.31
C PHE A 69 9.14 -16.21 -14.44
N ILE A 70 9.49 -17.48 -14.64
CA ILE A 70 10.89 -17.89 -14.77
C ILE A 70 11.53 -17.32 -16.03
N ALA A 71 10.82 -17.29 -17.16
CA ALA A 71 11.33 -16.68 -18.38
C ALA A 71 11.51 -15.16 -18.20
N ASP A 72 10.60 -14.51 -17.47
CA ASP A 72 10.70 -13.08 -17.17
C ASP A 72 11.91 -12.73 -16.29
N ILE A 73 12.26 -13.59 -15.32
CA ILE A 73 13.47 -13.41 -14.51
C ILE A 73 14.74 -13.67 -15.33
N GLN A 74 14.78 -14.73 -16.14
CA GLN A 74 15.98 -15.12 -16.90
C GLN A 74 16.40 -14.11 -17.96
N GLN A 75 15.44 -13.41 -18.57
CA GLN A 75 15.72 -12.38 -19.56
C GLN A 75 15.95 -10.98 -18.94
N SER A 76 15.69 -10.80 -17.64
CA SER A 76 15.74 -9.49 -17.00
C SER A 76 17.18 -9.03 -16.83
N GLU A 77 17.48 -7.79 -17.22
CA GLU A 77 18.78 -7.18 -16.97
C GLU A 77 18.98 -6.96 -15.46
N SER A 78 20.21 -7.20 -15.00
CA SER A 78 20.58 -7.06 -13.58
C SER A 78 20.24 -5.68 -13.00
N GLU A 79 20.29 -4.63 -13.82
CA GLU A 79 19.92 -3.27 -13.41
C GLU A 79 18.44 -3.15 -13.03
N HIS A 80 17.54 -3.79 -13.79
CA HIS A 80 16.11 -3.80 -13.49
C HIS A 80 15.79 -4.61 -12.24
N LEU A 81 16.47 -5.75 -12.05
CA LEU A 81 16.34 -6.55 -10.84
C LEU A 81 16.82 -5.78 -9.60
N LEU A 82 17.97 -5.11 -9.70
CA LEU A 82 18.50 -4.28 -8.62
C LEU A 82 17.56 -3.12 -8.29
N SER A 83 17.02 -2.45 -9.30
CA SER A 83 16.04 -1.37 -9.12
C SER A 83 14.78 -1.86 -8.39
N ALA A 84 14.23 -3.01 -8.78
CA ALA A 84 13.10 -3.62 -8.09
C ALA A 84 13.40 -3.97 -6.63
N MET A 85 14.58 -4.53 -6.36
CA MET A 85 15.03 -4.85 -5.00
C MET A 85 15.22 -3.59 -4.14
N LEU A 86 15.86 -2.56 -4.67
CA LEU A 86 16.05 -1.27 -3.98
C LEU A 86 14.70 -0.60 -3.68
N GLY A 87 13.78 -0.62 -4.65
CA GLY A 87 12.41 -0.15 -4.44
C GLY A 87 11.72 -0.88 -3.29
N GLY A 88 11.86 -2.21 -3.23
CA GLY A 88 11.34 -3.04 -2.14
C GLY A 88 11.96 -2.72 -0.78
N ILE A 89 13.28 -2.51 -0.71
CA ILE A 89 13.99 -2.14 0.53
C ILE A 89 13.52 -0.78 1.04
N ILE A 90 13.45 0.23 0.15
CA ILE A 90 12.99 1.58 0.51
C ILE A 90 11.53 1.53 0.97
N PHE A 91 10.68 0.77 0.27
CA PHE A 91 9.27 0.59 0.64
C PHE A 91 9.12 -0.08 2.00
N ASN A 92 9.94 -1.08 2.32
CA ASN A 92 9.91 -1.72 3.63
C ASN A 92 10.37 -0.76 4.74
N ALA A 93 11.44 0.00 4.52
CA ALA A 93 11.91 1.02 5.46
C ALA A 93 10.82 2.09 5.73
N ALA A 94 10.11 2.53 4.69
CA ALA A 94 8.99 3.44 4.83
C ALA A 94 7.85 2.84 5.68
N ASN A 95 7.55 1.55 5.53
CA ASN A 95 6.57 0.86 6.37
C ASN A 95 7.01 0.76 7.84
N ILE A 96 8.28 0.52 8.12
CA ILE A 96 8.79 0.51 9.51
C ILE A 96 8.62 1.89 10.14
N LEU A 97 8.97 2.97 9.42
CA LEU A 97 8.78 4.35 9.87
C LEU A 97 7.29 4.68 10.06
N PHE A 98 6.43 4.20 9.17
CA PHE A 98 4.98 4.32 9.31
C PHE A 98 4.48 3.64 10.59
N MET A 99 5.00 2.46 10.91
CA MET A 99 4.65 1.75 12.13
C MET A 99 5.13 2.41 13.41
N ALA A 100 6.33 3.00 13.37
CA ALA A 100 6.79 3.87 14.45
C ALA A 100 5.84 5.07 14.65
N SER A 101 5.45 5.75 13.57
CA SER A 101 4.48 6.86 13.61
C SER A 101 3.14 6.44 14.23
N VAL A 102 2.63 5.27 13.84
CA VAL A 102 1.41 4.70 14.43
C VAL A 102 1.55 4.46 15.93
N SER A 103 2.69 3.97 16.40
CA SER A 103 2.90 3.75 17.85
C SER A 103 2.94 5.05 18.66
N PHE A 104 3.39 6.17 18.07
CA PHE A 104 3.49 7.46 18.75
C PHE A 104 2.21 8.29 18.65
N ALA A 105 1.61 8.38 17.47
CA ALA A 105 0.49 9.27 17.17
C ALA A 105 -0.87 8.56 17.09
N GLY A 106 -0.88 7.23 17.14
CA GLY A 106 -2.06 6.40 16.93
C GLY A 106 -2.44 6.26 15.45
N ILE A 107 -3.18 5.20 15.14
CA ILE A 107 -3.60 4.87 13.76
C ILE A 107 -4.39 6.01 13.11
N SER A 108 -5.27 6.70 13.86
CA SER A 108 -6.13 7.77 13.32
C SER A 108 -5.34 8.96 12.77
N VAL A 109 -4.21 9.30 13.37
CA VAL A 109 -3.39 10.45 12.92
C VAL A 109 -2.34 9.99 11.93
N ALA A 110 -1.62 8.92 12.26
CA ALA A 110 -0.54 8.40 11.43
C ALA A 110 -1.04 7.98 10.03
N PHE A 111 -2.20 7.33 9.94
CA PHE A 111 -2.75 6.91 8.65
C PHE A 111 -3.20 8.09 7.80
N SER A 112 -3.96 9.04 8.36
CA SER A 112 -4.42 10.21 7.59
C SER A 112 -3.26 11.09 7.10
N VAL A 113 -2.27 11.35 7.94
CA VAL A 113 -1.11 12.18 7.56
C VAL A 113 -0.18 11.39 6.64
N GLY A 114 0.18 10.16 7.00
CA GLY A 114 1.12 9.34 6.22
C GLY A 114 0.58 8.96 4.85
N ALA A 115 -0.58 8.30 4.80
CA ALA A 115 -1.18 7.90 3.53
C ALA A 115 -1.63 9.11 2.71
N GLY A 116 -2.19 10.13 3.35
CA GLY A 116 -2.65 11.35 2.68
C GLY A 116 -1.50 12.12 2.02
N LEU A 117 -0.40 12.38 2.72
CA LEU A 117 0.76 13.05 2.14
C LEU A 117 1.44 12.22 1.05
N SER A 118 1.52 10.90 1.25
CA SER A 118 2.08 9.99 0.24
C SER A 118 1.27 10.03 -1.07
N LEU A 119 -0.06 10.07 -0.99
CA LEU A 119 -0.92 10.21 -2.17
C LEU A 119 -0.71 11.55 -2.87
N ILE A 120 -0.65 12.66 -2.12
CA ILE A 120 -0.41 14.00 -2.69
C ILE A 120 0.93 14.03 -3.42
N LEU A 121 2.01 13.59 -2.76
CA LEU A 121 3.34 13.53 -3.36
C LEU A 121 3.37 12.57 -4.55
N GLY A 122 2.71 11.42 -4.45
CA GLY A 122 2.58 10.45 -5.53
C GLY A 122 1.94 11.06 -6.78
N VAL A 123 0.86 11.83 -6.62
CA VAL A 123 0.22 12.54 -7.72
C VAL A 123 1.15 13.57 -8.34
N ILE A 124 1.83 14.38 -7.51
CA ILE A 124 2.75 15.43 -8.01
C ILE A 124 3.90 14.81 -8.81
N VAL A 125 4.61 13.83 -8.22
CA VAL A 125 5.77 13.19 -8.85
C VAL A 125 5.35 12.45 -10.13
N ASN A 126 4.27 11.66 -10.10
CA ASN A 126 3.82 10.95 -11.30
C ASN A 126 3.41 11.92 -12.40
N PHE A 127 2.67 12.99 -12.08
CA PHE A 127 2.23 13.96 -13.05
C PHE A 127 3.40 14.74 -13.67
N SER A 128 4.46 15.04 -12.89
CA SER A 128 5.67 15.68 -13.39
C SER A 128 6.47 14.78 -14.35
N HIS A 129 6.46 13.46 -14.14
CA HIS A 129 7.14 12.51 -15.03
C HIS A 129 6.32 12.13 -16.26
N SER A 130 4.99 12.04 -16.13
CA SER A 130 4.09 11.66 -17.21
C SER A 130 2.76 12.39 -17.06
N THR A 131 2.42 13.25 -18.03
CA THR A 131 1.18 14.04 -18.04
C THR A 131 -0.02 13.22 -18.50
N VAL A 132 -0.24 12.06 -17.87
CA VAL A 132 -1.35 11.16 -18.17
C VAL A 132 -2.51 11.42 -17.21
N GLY A 133 -3.70 11.64 -17.78
CA GLY A 133 -4.94 11.79 -17.03
C GLY A 133 -5.54 13.20 -17.05
N ASN A 134 -6.69 13.37 -16.39
CA ASN A 134 -7.39 14.65 -16.32
C ASN A 134 -6.88 15.46 -15.12
N ILE A 135 -6.17 16.55 -15.41
CA ILE A 135 -5.58 17.42 -14.40
C ILE A 135 -6.61 17.99 -13.40
N PHE A 136 -7.83 18.30 -13.86
CA PHE A 136 -8.88 18.80 -12.96
C PHE A 136 -9.30 17.76 -11.94
N LEU A 137 -9.45 16.49 -12.34
CA LEU A 137 -9.79 15.41 -11.42
C LEU A 137 -8.65 15.11 -10.44
N LEU A 138 -7.40 15.16 -10.90
CA LEU A 138 -6.23 14.97 -10.04
C LEU A 138 -6.11 16.06 -8.98
N LEU A 139 -6.22 17.33 -9.39
CA LEU A 139 -6.17 18.47 -8.46
C LEU A 139 -7.35 18.48 -7.49
N LEU A 140 -8.55 18.12 -7.95
CA LEU A 140 -9.72 17.98 -7.09
C LEU A 140 -9.49 16.88 -6.03
N GLY A 141 -8.97 15.73 -6.44
CA GLY A 141 -8.61 14.64 -5.53
C GLY A 141 -7.59 15.08 -4.48
N VAL A 142 -6.51 15.76 -4.90
CA VAL A 142 -5.49 16.32 -3.99
C VAL A 142 -6.12 17.31 -3.01
N ALA A 143 -6.97 18.23 -3.48
CA ALA A 143 -7.65 19.20 -2.61
C ALA A 143 -8.53 18.51 -1.57
N LEU A 144 -9.30 17.48 -1.96
CA LEU A 144 -10.12 16.70 -1.04
C LEU A 144 -9.28 15.98 0.02
N ILE A 145 -8.12 15.43 -0.35
CA ILE A 145 -7.20 14.78 0.61
C ILE A 145 -6.66 15.82 1.60
N VAL A 146 -6.25 17.00 1.15
CA VAL A 146 -5.77 18.08 2.03
C VAL A 146 -6.86 18.47 3.03
N VAL A 147 -8.09 18.69 2.56
CA VAL A 147 -9.23 19.00 3.44
C VAL A 147 -9.48 17.89 4.45
N ALA A 148 -9.44 16.61 4.03
CA ALA A 148 -9.63 15.48 4.92
C ALA A 148 -8.56 15.43 6.03
N ILE A 149 -7.29 15.68 5.71
CA ILE A 149 -6.20 15.75 6.70
C ILE A 149 -6.47 16.87 7.72
N LEU A 150 -6.83 18.07 7.25
CA LEU A 150 -7.12 19.22 8.13
C LEU A 150 -8.31 18.97 9.05
N LEU A 151 -9.38 18.35 8.53
CA LEU A 151 -10.54 17.97 9.31
C LEU A 151 -10.20 16.92 10.38
N ASN A 152 -9.42 15.90 10.01
CA ASN A 152 -8.98 14.88 10.96
C ASN A 152 -8.10 15.45 12.08
N ALA A 153 -7.13 16.30 11.72
CA ALA A 153 -6.29 17.01 12.70
C ALA A 153 -7.10 17.90 13.63
N SER A 154 -8.10 18.62 13.09
CA SER A 154 -9.00 19.47 13.88
C SER A 154 -9.88 18.66 14.83
N ALA A 155 -10.40 17.52 14.38
CA ALA A 155 -11.19 16.61 15.22
C ALA A 155 -10.34 16.05 16.36
N TYR A 156 -9.14 15.55 16.06
CA TYR A 156 -8.22 15.00 17.06
C TYR A 156 -7.87 16.03 18.15
N ARG A 157 -7.61 17.28 17.75
CA ARG A 157 -7.34 18.38 18.68
C ARG A 157 -8.52 18.64 19.64
N LYS A 158 -9.76 18.58 19.13
CA LYS A 158 -10.97 18.77 19.95
C LYS A 158 -11.18 17.62 20.94
N THR A 159 -10.93 16.38 20.52
CA THR A 159 -11.01 15.22 21.43
C THR A 159 -10.02 15.35 22.59
N PHE A 160 -8.80 15.80 22.31
CA PHE A 160 -7.79 16.05 23.35
C PHE A 160 -8.16 17.20 24.30
N ALA A 161 -8.82 18.24 23.79
CA ALA A 161 -9.27 19.39 24.59
C ALA A 161 -10.51 19.11 25.45
N GLY A 162 -11.29 18.08 25.13
CA GLY A 162 -12.45 17.64 25.93
C GLY A 162 -12.11 16.63 27.03
N SER A 163 -10.87 16.14 27.06
CA SER A 163 -10.34 15.20 28.07
C SER A 163 -9.52 15.87 29.18
N THR A 164 -9.53 17.20 29.25
CA THR A 164 -9.02 18.03 30.35
C THR A 164 -10.18 18.72 31.05
#